data_AF-A0A6C0IW99-F1
#
_entry.id   AF-A0A6C0IW99-F1
#
_cell.length_a   1.000
_cell.length_b   1.000
_cell.length_c   1.000
_cell.angle_alpha   90.00
_cell.angle_beta   90.00
_cell.angle_gamma   90.00
#
_symmetry.space_group_name_H-M   'P 1'
#
loop_
_entity.id
_entity.type
_entity.pdbx_description
1 polymer ?
#
loop_
_entity_poly.entity_id
_entity_poly.type
_entity_poly.pdbx_seq_one_letter_code
_entity_poly.pdbx_strand_id
1 'polypeptide(L)'
;MPTKKRHVLLLEGLSEYDFLSDIDILSMQSEKTYARLKHKTDRPRPIISDTFDILPETYDGYDKWIKSTNVWCKNCVHTFDTIPIPVTKRRTNVLWVCCSFQCAMSTLESTRKTTKEQMTRDLLEKYYEFHGVRIRMISTALDAGLSLKVFGRGVMTISEYREENKRLNDKDHASHI
;
A
#
# COMPACT_ATOMS: atom_id res chain seq x y z
N MET A 1 -34.28 -8.00 1.90
CA MET A 1 -32.87 -8.36 2.19
C MET A 1 -31.98 -7.29 1.56
N PRO A 2 -31.13 -6.58 2.33
CA PRO A 2 -30.26 -5.58 1.76
C PRO A 2 -29.18 -6.27 0.92
N THR A 3 -29.06 -5.87 -0.34
CA THR A 3 -28.03 -6.32 -1.27
C THR A 3 -26.67 -5.80 -0.80
N LYS A 4 -25.76 -6.71 -0.43
CA LYS A 4 -24.35 -6.40 -0.16
C LYS A 4 -23.75 -5.77 -1.41
N LYS A 5 -23.47 -4.47 -1.37
CA LYS A 5 -22.69 -3.79 -2.42
C LYS A 5 -21.23 -4.20 -2.27
N ARG A 6 -20.65 -4.73 -3.34
CA ARG A 6 -19.21 -5.02 -3.43
C ARG A 6 -18.48 -3.68 -3.57
N HIS A 7 -17.72 -3.29 -2.56
CA HIS A 7 -16.81 -2.15 -2.64
C HIS A 7 -15.43 -2.67 -3.02
N VAL A 8 -15.13 -2.71 -4.31
CA VAL A 8 -13.75 -2.83 -4.80
C VAL A 8 -13.13 -1.45 -4.62
N LEU A 9 -12.09 -1.33 -3.81
CA LEU A 9 -11.35 -0.09 -3.61
C LEU A 9 -10.58 0.25 -4.90
N LEU A 10 -11.26 0.95 -5.82
CA LEU A 10 -10.68 1.46 -7.06
C LEU A 10 -9.78 2.66 -6.75
N LEU A 11 -8.60 2.68 -7.37
CA LEU A 11 -7.75 3.87 -7.47
C LEU A 11 -8.51 4.94 -8.28
N GLU A 12 -8.75 6.13 -7.72
CA GLU A 12 -9.29 7.26 -8.49
C GLU A 12 -8.33 7.57 -9.65
N GLY A 13 -8.79 7.35 -10.89
CA GLY A 13 -8.01 7.56 -12.12
C GLY A 13 -7.62 6.29 -12.89
N LEU A 14 -7.97 5.10 -12.39
CA LEU A 14 -7.77 3.84 -13.12
C LEU A 14 -9.14 3.15 -13.29
N SER A 15 -9.54 2.97 -14.54
CA SER A 15 -10.67 2.14 -14.93
C SER A 15 -10.34 0.66 -14.71
N GLU A 16 -11.36 -0.19 -14.69
CA GLU A 16 -11.19 -1.66 -14.67
C GLU A 16 -10.32 -2.19 -15.84
N TYR A 17 -10.12 -1.39 -16.89
CA TYR A 17 -9.27 -1.66 -18.04
C TYR A 17 -7.81 -1.22 -17.86
N ASP A 18 -7.50 -0.40 -16.85
CA ASP A 18 -6.13 0.04 -16.55
C ASP A 18 -5.38 -0.93 -15.62
N PHE A 19 -6.08 -1.94 -15.11
CA PHE A 19 -5.44 -3.11 -14.53
C PHE A 19 -4.95 -3.97 -15.69
N LEU A 20 -3.65 -3.88 -15.97
CA LEU A 20 -2.94 -4.82 -16.82
C LEU A 20 -3.38 -6.22 -16.40
N SER A 21 -4.04 -6.93 -17.30
CA SER A 21 -4.37 -8.33 -17.09
C SER A 21 -3.05 -9.09 -16.88
N ASP A 22 -3.07 -10.26 -16.25
CA ASP A 22 -1.86 -11.08 -16.12
C ASP A 22 -1.17 -11.35 -17.48
N ILE A 23 -1.91 -11.20 -18.59
CA ILE A 23 -1.41 -11.23 -19.97
C ILE A 23 -0.54 -10.02 -20.31
N ASP A 24 -0.82 -8.82 -19.79
CA ASP A 24 -0.10 -7.58 -20.11
C ASP A 24 1.18 -7.40 -19.29
N ILE A 25 1.18 -7.88 -18.03
CA ILE A 25 2.41 -7.97 -17.21
C ILE A 25 3.38 -8.99 -17.83
N LEU A 26 2.85 -10.09 -18.38
CA LEU A 26 3.64 -11.07 -19.12
C LEU A 26 4.06 -10.54 -20.50
N SER A 27 3.24 -9.73 -21.19
CA SER A 27 3.57 -9.22 -22.53
C SER A 27 4.79 -8.28 -22.51
N MET A 28 4.93 -7.43 -21.49
CA MET A 28 6.05 -6.50 -21.32
C MET A 28 7.41 -7.16 -21.06
N GLN A 29 7.45 -8.42 -20.59
CA GLN A 29 8.70 -9.19 -20.42
C GLN A 29 8.95 -10.19 -21.55
N SER A 30 8.07 -10.25 -22.56
CA SER A 30 7.98 -11.42 -23.42
C SER A 30 8.50 -11.29 -24.85
N GLU A 31 8.90 -10.13 -25.38
CA GLU A 31 9.46 -10.15 -26.75
C GLU A 31 10.77 -10.93 -26.84
N LYS A 32 11.59 -10.95 -25.78
CA LYS A 32 12.82 -11.75 -25.72
C LYS A 32 12.60 -13.19 -25.24
N THR A 33 11.45 -13.47 -24.62
CA THR A 33 11.14 -14.76 -23.97
C THR A 33 10.21 -15.64 -24.82
N TYR A 34 9.32 -15.05 -25.64
CA TYR A 34 8.39 -15.78 -26.52
C TYR A 34 9.10 -16.64 -27.57
N ALA A 35 10.28 -16.21 -28.05
CA ALA A 35 11.08 -16.99 -29.00
C ALA A 35 11.62 -18.30 -28.38
N ARG A 36 11.75 -18.38 -27.05
CA ARG A 36 12.32 -19.54 -26.34
C ARG A 36 11.29 -20.53 -25.81
N LEU A 37 10.02 -20.14 -25.68
CA LEU A 37 8.98 -20.96 -25.04
C LEU A 37 8.10 -21.78 -26.00
N LYS A 38 8.33 -21.70 -27.33
CA LYS A 38 7.56 -22.47 -28.32
C LYS A 38 7.75 -23.99 -28.23
N HIS A 39 8.71 -24.46 -27.42
CA HIS A 39 8.97 -25.87 -27.20
C HIS A 39 9.25 -26.15 -25.71
N LYS A 40 8.20 -26.26 -24.88
CA LYS A 40 8.08 -27.30 -23.83
C LYS A 40 6.84 -27.09 -22.94
N THR A 41 5.87 -27.98 -23.19
CA THR A 41 5.11 -28.78 -22.20
C THR A 41 4.20 -28.09 -21.17
N ASP A 42 2.90 -28.35 -21.34
CA ASP A 42 1.91 -28.73 -20.31
C ASP A 42 2.41 -28.76 -18.87
N ARG A 43 2.41 -27.61 -18.20
CA ARG A 43 2.23 -27.57 -16.76
C ARG A 43 0.94 -26.82 -16.46
N PRO A 44 0.04 -27.37 -15.62
CA PRO A 44 -1.08 -26.59 -15.13
C PRO A 44 -0.50 -25.36 -14.45
N ARG A 45 -0.87 -24.17 -14.94
CA ARG A 45 -0.55 -22.93 -14.24
C ARG A 45 -1.28 -23.02 -12.90
N PRO A 46 -0.60 -22.81 -11.76
CA PRO A 46 -1.31 -22.70 -10.50
C PRO A 46 -2.33 -21.58 -10.67
N ILE A 47 -3.61 -21.90 -10.53
CA ILE A 47 -4.64 -20.90 -10.36
C ILE A 47 -4.33 -20.29 -8.99
N ILE A 48 -3.59 -19.20 -9.00
CA ILE A 48 -3.44 -18.36 -7.84
C ILE A 48 -4.81 -17.73 -7.63
N SER A 49 -5.64 -18.43 -6.87
CA SER A 49 -6.86 -17.89 -6.28
C SER A 49 -6.42 -16.93 -5.17
N ASP A 50 -5.80 -15.81 -5.53
CA ASP A 50 -5.52 -14.74 -4.57
C ASP A 50 -6.83 -14.01 -4.27
N THR A 51 -7.67 -14.67 -3.48
CA THR A 51 -8.76 -13.98 -2.79
C THR A 51 -8.13 -13.08 -1.75
N PHE A 52 -8.04 -11.78 -2.06
CA PHE A 52 -7.64 -10.77 -1.10
C PHE A 52 -8.66 -10.69 0.05
N ASP A 53 -8.15 -10.39 1.25
CA ASP A 53 -8.96 -10.13 2.42
C ASP A 53 -9.88 -8.94 2.18
N ILE A 54 -11.07 -9.01 2.78
CA ILE A 54 -11.97 -7.86 2.83
C ILE A 54 -11.60 -7.07 4.08
N LEU A 55 -11.12 -5.84 3.87
CA LEU A 55 -10.79 -4.93 4.96
C LEU A 55 -12.07 -4.41 5.65
N PRO A 56 -12.04 -4.18 6.97
CA PRO A 56 -13.13 -3.49 7.65
C PRO A 56 -13.31 -2.07 7.08
N GLU A 57 -14.56 -1.67 6.85
CA GLU A 57 -14.90 -0.32 6.39
C GLU A 57 -14.67 0.75 7.47
N THR A 58 -14.58 0.33 8.74
CA THR A 58 -14.42 1.21 9.90
C THR A 58 -13.23 0.80 10.75
N TYR A 59 -12.50 1.80 11.24
CA TYR A 59 -11.45 1.67 12.25
C TYR A 59 -12.04 1.98 13.63
N ASP A 60 -12.11 0.95 14.48
CA ASP A 60 -12.70 1.02 15.82
C ASP A 60 -11.62 0.99 16.94
N GLY A 61 -10.42 1.43 16.61
CA GLY A 61 -9.26 1.45 17.51
C GLY A 61 -8.31 0.28 17.32
N TYR A 62 -7.09 0.45 17.86
CA TYR A 62 -5.98 -0.48 17.66
C TYR A 62 -6.29 -1.91 18.11
N ASP A 63 -6.95 -2.09 19.25
CA ASP A 63 -7.24 -3.42 19.82
C ASP A 63 -8.18 -4.25 18.97
N LYS A 64 -9.10 -3.59 18.25
CA LYS A 64 -10.10 -4.23 17.38
C LYS A 64 -9.66 -4.28 15.91
N TRP A 65 -8.50 -3.70 15.60
CA TRP A 65 -8.00 -3.63 14.24
C TRP A 65 -7.35 -4.94 13.80
N ILE A 66 -7.43 -5.22 12.50
CA ILE A 66 -6.80 -6.38 11.88
C ILE A 66 -5.28 -6.35 12.11
N LYS A 67 -4.71 -7.50 12.44
CA LYS A 67 -3.28 -7.62 12.77
C LYS A 67 -2.41 -8.07 11.60
N SER A 68 -3.03 -8.61 10.56
CA SER A 68 -2.39 -9.05 9.32
C SER A 68 -3.39 -8.96 8.17
N THR A 69 -2.90 -8.80 6.94
CA THR A 69 -3.72 -8.90 5.73
C THR A 69 -2.86 -9.28 4.52
N ASN A 70 -3.44 -9.95 3.53
CA ASN A 70 -2.82 -10.21 2.23
C ASN A 70 -3.08 -9.10 1.19
N VAL A 71 -3.84 -8.05 1.54
CA VAL A 71 -4.02 -6.86 0.69
C VAL A 71 -2.65 -6.18 0.46
N TRP A 72 -2.51 -5.40 -0.60
CA TRP A 72 -1.29 -4.63 -0.85
C TRP A 72 -1.35 -3.22 -0.24
N CYS A 73 -0.22 -2.75 0.26
CA CYS A 73 -0.02 -1.38 0.70
C CYS A 73 -0.37 -0.41 -0.45
N LYS A 74 -1.20 0.59 -0.16
CA LYS A 74 -1.60 1.61 -1.14
C LYS A 74 -0.43 2.37 -1.77
N ASN A 75 0.62 2.64 -0.99
CA ASN A 75 1.76 3.45 -1.44
C ASN A 75 2.79 2.63 -2.23
N CYS A 76 3.27 1.53 -1.66
CA CYS A 76 4.39 0.76 -2.22
C CYS A 76 3.98 -0.56 -2.90
N VAL A 77 2.69 -0.93 -2.85
CA VAL A 77 2.15 -2.15 -3.49
C VAL A 77 2.83 -3.43 -2.97
N HIS A 78 3.19 -3.42 -1.69
CA HIS A 78 3.77 -4.58 -1.01
C HIS A 78 2.85 -5.16 0.03
N THR A 79 3.01 -6.46 0.27
CA THR A 79 2.39 -7.15 1.39
C THR A 79 2.97 -6.66 2.71
N PHE A 80 2.14 -6.76 3.74
CA PHE A 80 2.42 -6.29 5.08
C PHE A 80 3.28 -7.31 5.84
N ASP A 81 4.41 -6.87 6.38
CA ASP A 81 5.19 -7.57 7.41
C ASP A 81 4.88 -7.03 8.83
N THR A 82 3.98 -6.06 8.90
CA THR A 82 3.54 -5.36 10.12
C THR A 82 2.02 -5.28 10.16
N ILE A 83 1.48 -4.76 11.28
CA ILE A 83 0.06 -4.45 11.38
C ILE A 83 -0.29 -3.37 10.33
N PRO A 84 -1.30 -3.58 9.46
CA PRO A 84 -1.69 -2.60 8.45
C PRO A 84 -2.12 -1.27 9.06
N ILE A 85 -1.58 -0.16 8.58
CA ILE A 85 -1.92 1.19 9.06
C ILE A 85 -3.14 1.71 8.28
N PRO A 86 -4.29 1.95 8.93
CA PRO A 86 -5.47 2.45 8.25
C PRO A 86 -5.37 3.96 8.00
N VAL A 87 -5.56 4.34 6.74
CA VAL A 87 -5.79 5.73 6.34
C VAL A 87 -7.28 5.98 6.28
N THR A 88 -7.78 6.82 7.18
CA THR A 88 -9.23 7.04 7.35
C THR A 88 -9.67 8.42 6.89
N LYS A 89 -10.92 8.51 6.44
CA LYS A 89 -11.67 9.75 6.30
C LYS A 89 -12.65 9.87 7.47
N ARG A 90 -12.78 11.07 8.06
CA ARG A 90 -13.69 11.31 9.20
C ARG A 90 -13.41 10.36 10.38
N ARG A 91 -12.14 10.20 10.76
CA ARG A 91 -11.62 9.35 11.86
C ARG A 91 -11.80 7.83 11.75
N THR A 92 -12.94 7.35 11.29
CA THR A 92 -13.28 5.91 11.34
C THR A 92 -13.38 5.28 9.96
N ASN A 93 -13.83 5.97 8.92
CA ASN A 93 -14.05 5.33 7.61
C ASN A 93 -12.72 5.03 6.92
N VAL A 94 -12.38 3.76 6.76
CA VAL A 94 -11.12 3.30 6.19
C VAL A 94 -11.16 3.45 4.66
N LEU A 95 -10.24 4.24 4.12
CA LEU A 95 -10.08 4.42 2.68
C LEU A 95 -8.97 3.54 2.13
N TRP A 96 -7.83 3.50 2.81
CA TRP A 96 -6.66 2.76 2.35
C TRP A 96 -5.94 2.12 3.54
N VAL A 97 -5.09 1.14 3.24
CA VAL A 97 -4.16 0.55 4.20
C VAL A 97 -2.74 0.67 3.68
N CYS A 98 -1.82 0.95 4.59
CA CYS A 98 -0.40 1.17 4.28
C CYS A 98 0.49 0.36 5.21
N CYS A 99 1.61 -0.16 4.72
CA CYS A 99 2.52 -0.99 5.51
C CYS A 99 3.30 -0.22 6.58
N SER A 100 3.22 1.12 6.57
CA SER A 100 3.82 1.98 7.57
C SER A 100 3.11 3.33 7.63
N PHE A 101 3.33 4.07 8.72
CA PHE A 101 2.84 5.44 8.89
C PHE A 101 3.41 6.40 7.84
N GLN A 102 4.63 6.16 7.36
CA GLN A 102 5.26 6.94 6.31
C GLN A 102 4.64 6.68 4.95
N CYS A 103 4.33 5.42 4.64
CA CYS A 103 3.56 5.08 3.45
C CYS A 103 2.16 5.70 3.50
N ALA A 104 1.53 5.73 4.68
CA ALA A 104 0.27 6.43 4.89
C ALA A 104 0.43 7.94 4.63
N MET A 105 1.48 8.58 5.16
CA MET A 105 1.75 10.00 4.93
C MET A 105 2.01 10.30 3.44
N SER A 106 2.83 9.51 2.74
CA SER A 106 3.05 9.67 1.29
C SER A 106 1.74 9.49 0.50
N THR A 107 0.88 8.57 0.93
CA THR A 107 -0.46 8.44 0.33
C THR A 107 -1.27 9.72 0.53
N LEU A 108 -1.25 10.32 1.73
CA LEU A 108 -1.95 11.58 2.02
C LEU A 108 -1.40 12.76 1.23
N GLU A 109 -0.09 12.85 1.03
CA GLU A 109 0.54 13.90 0.21
C GLU A 109 0.01 13.92 -1.22
N SER A 110 -0.39 12.77 -1.75
CA SER A 110 -1.00 12.66 -3.09
C SER A 110 -2.49 13.07 -3.14
N THR A 111 -3.14 13.31 -1.98
CA THR A 111 -4.57 13.66 -1.89
C THR A 111 -4.82 15.17 -1.97
N ARG A 112 -6.07 15.56 -2.26
CA ARG A 112 -6.48 16.98 -2.33
C ARG A 112 -6.28 17.70 -0.99
N LYS A 113 -5.89 18.98 -1.05
CA LYS A 113 -5.47 19.79 0.11
C LYS A 113 -6.50 19.85 1.25
N THR A 114 -7.79 20.02 0.95
CA THR A 114 -8.84 20.18 1.98
C THR A 114 -9.11 18.90 2.78
N THR A 115 -8.90 17.72 2.20
CA THR A 115 -9.03 16.45 2.91
C THR A 115 -7.74 16.05 3.63
N LYS A 116 -6.60 16.50 3.11
CA LYS A 116 -5.27 16.17 3.62
C LYS A 116 -5.07 16.56 5.08
N GLU A 117 -5.36 17.81 5.46
CA GLU A 117 -5.12 18.30 6.83
C GLU A 117 -5.86 17.49 7.90
N GLN A 118 -7.13 17.17 7.65
CA GLN A 118 -7.90 16.33 8.57
C GLN A 118 -7.33 14.91 8.65
N MET A 119 -7.04 14.30 7.50
CA MET A 119 -6.53 12.93 7.44
C MET A 119 -5.12 12.82 8.07
N THR A 120 -4.30 13.87 7.95
CA THR A 120 -3.01 13.97 8.64
C THR A 120 -3.18 14.02 10.15
N ARG A 121 -4.14 14.80 10.67
CA ARG A 121 -4.45 14.80 12.11
C ARG A 121 -4.93 13.43 12.58
N ASP A 122 -5.83 12.80 11.82
CA ASP A 122 -6.33 11.45 12.12
C ASP A 122 -5.19 10.40 12.09
N LEU A 123 -4.17 10.57 11.24
CA LEU A 123 -3.02 9.69 11.17
C LEU A 123 -2.07 9.87 12.37
N LEU A 124 -1.88 11.12 12.83
CA LEU A 124 -1.09 11.42 14.04
C LEU A 124 -1.78 10.90 15.32
N GLU A 125 -3.11 10.99 15.41
CA GLU A 125 -3.89 10.38 16.50
C GLU A 125 -3.66 8.85 16.53
N LYS A 126 -3.72 8.18 15.37
CA LYS A 126 -3.43 6.73 15.27
C LYS A 126 -1.98 6.39 15.62
N TYR A 127 -1.02 7.23 15.25
CA TYR A 127 0.37 7.01 15.62
C TYR A 127 0.52 6.93 17.15
N TYR A 128 -0.16 7.84 17.86
CA TYR A 128 -0.21 7.81 19.32
C TYR A 128 -0.91 6.55 19.84
N GLU A 129 -1.99 6.10 19.23
CA GLU A 129 -2.66 4.84 19.62
C GLU A 129 -1.77 3.60 19.45
N PHE A 130 -1.01 3.52 18.36
CA PHE A 130 -0.14 2.38 18.07
C PHE A 130 1.15 2.36 18.91
N HIS A 131 1.72 3.53 19.20
CA HIS A 131 3.05 3.64 19.80
C HIS A 131 3.07 4.26 21.19
N GLY A 132 1.97 4.85 21.66
CA GLY A 132 1.90 5.59 22.93
C GLY A 132 2.69 6.91 22.95
N VAL A 133 3.20 7.36 21.80
CA VAL A 133 4.06 8.55 21.68
C VAL A 133 3.41 9.58 20.78
N ARG A 134 3.38 10.84 21.24
CA ARG A 134 2.89 11.97 20.43
C ARG A 134 4.03 12.54 19.61
N ILE A 135 3.80 12.68 18.31
CA ILE A 135 4.73 13.31 17.37
C ILE A 135 4.05 14.48 16.66
N ARG A 136 4.85 15.43 16.19
CA ARG A 136 4.33 16.61 15.45
C ARG A 136 4.12 16.31 13.97
N MET A 137 4.90 15.40 13.42
CA MET A 137 4.97 15.11 12.00
C MET A 137 5.43 13.67 11.79
N ILE A 138 4.91 13.03 10.74
CA ILE A 138 5.40 11.76 10.22
C ILE A 138 6.12 12.10 8.92
N SER A 139 7.32 11.57 8.73
CA SER A 139 8.04 11.74 7.47
C SER A 139 7.38 10.95 6.34
N THR A 140 7.55 11.42 5.11
CA THR A 140 7.05 10.71 3.94
C THR A 140 7.99 9.56 3.61
N ALA A 141 7.42 8.43 3.20
CA ALA A 141 8.19 7.39 2.55
C ALA A 141 8.71 7.93 1.20
N LEU A 142 9.85 7.37 0.76
CA LEU A 142 10.35 7.55 -0.59
C LEU A 142 9.25 7.30 -1.62
N ASP A 143 9.28 8.03 -2.74
CA ASP A 143 8.36 7.81 -3.84
C ASP A 143 8.54 6.40 -4.39
N ALA A 144 7.53 5.54 -4.19
CA ALA A 144 7.60 4.15 -4.59
C ALA A 144 7.76 4.00 -6.11
N GLY A 145 7.05 4.80 -6.90
CA GLY A 145 7.07 4.76 -8.36
C GLY A 145 8.42 5.18 -8.97
N LEU A 146 9.11 6.11 -8.33
CA LEU A 146 10.44 6.57 -8.75
C LEU A 146 11.58 5.74 -8.14
N SER A 147 11.35 5.05 -7.03
CA SER A 147 12.41 4.36 -6.30
C SER A 147 12.48 2.86 -6.61
N LEU A 148 11.33 2.19 -6.78
CA LEU A 148 11.29 0.74 -6.91
C LEU A 148 11.43 0.27 -8.36
N LYS A 149 12.29 -0.74 -8.57
CA LYS A 149 12.49 -1.41 -9.87
C LYS A 149 11.20 -2.02 -10.44
N VAL A 150 10.27 -2.43 -9.58
CA VAL A 150 9.00 -3.06 -9.99
C VAL A 150 8.14 -2.12 -10.85
N PHE A 151 8.30 -0.80 -10.69
CA PHE A 151 7.63 0.21 -11.52
C PHE A 151 8.45 0.64 -12.74
N GLY A 152 9.56 -0.05 -13.04
CA GLY A 152 10.38 0.14 -14.24
C GLY A 152 11.28 1.39 -14.26
N ARG A 153 11.08 2.34 -13.34
CA ARG A 153 11.87 3.60 -13.26
C ARG A 153 12.87 3.63 -12.12
N GLY A 154 12.63 2.84 -11.08
CA GLY A 154 13.44 2.83 -9.87
C GLY A 154 14.71 2.00 -9.97
N VAL A 155 15.65 2.31 -9.09
CA VAL A 155 16.95 1.60 -8.95
C VAL A 155 17.00 0.71 -7.72
N MET A 156 16.00 0.77 -6.85
CA MET A 156 15.95 0.01 -5.60
C MET A 156 15.09 -1.24 -5.75
N THR A 157 15.58 -2.32 -5.17
CA THR A 157 14.75 -3.46 -4.78
C THR A 157 13.82 -3.07 -3.63
N ILE A 158 12.82 -3.91 -3.38
CA ILE A 158 11.88 -3.74 -2.28
C ILE A 158 12.60 -3.68 -0.93
N SER A 159 13.56 -4.57 -0.72
CA SER A 159 14.36 -4.64 0.51
C SER A 159 15.18 -3.36 0.72
N GLU A 160 15.84 -2.86 -0.33
CA GLU A 160 16.60 -1.59 -0.26
C GLU A 160 15.69 -0.40 0.03
N TYR A 161 14.52 -0.34 -0.60
CA TYR A 161 13.52 0.69 -0.35
C TYR A 161 13.00 0.68 1.08
N ARG A 162 12.77 -0.51 1.66
CA ARG A 162 12.34 -0.65 3.06
C ARG A 162 13.43 -0.20 4.03
N GLU A 163 14.68 -0.63 3.79
CA GLU A 163 15.82 -0.25 4.62
C GLU A 163 16.07 1.26 4.59
N GLU A 164 15.98 1.87 3.41
CA GLU A 164 16.17 3.32 3.27
C GLU A 164 15.05 4.11 3.94
N ASN A 165 13.79 3.69 3.81
CA ASN A 165 12.68 4.30 4.55
C ASN A 165 12.85 4.17 6.06
N LYS A 166 13.33 3.00 6.54
CA LYS A 166 13.63 2.80 7.96
C LYS A 166 14.73 3.75 8.43
N ARG A 167 15.80 3.90 7.66
CA ARG A 167 16.91 4.81 7.96
C ARG A 167 16.44 6.27 8.02
N LEU A 168 15.52 6.68 7.14
CA LEU A 168 14.91 8.01 7.18
C LEU A 168 14.11 8.21 8.47
N ASN A 169 13.32 7.21 8.88
CA ASN A 169 12.55 7.26 10.13
C ASN A 169 13.44 7.45 11.36
N ASP A 170 14.51 6.67 11.46
CA ASP A 170 15.40 6.71 12.63
C ASP A 170 16.07 8.07 12.78
N LYS A 171 16.40 8.74 11.66
CA LYS A 171 16.95 10.10 11.66
C LYS A 171 15.95 11.14 12.12
N ASP A 172 14.70 11.03 11.68
CA ASP A 172 13.65 12.00 12.03
C ASP A 172 13.22 11.85 13.49
N HIS A 173 13.20 10.62 14.02
CA HIS A 173 12.94 10.37 15.44
C HIS A 173 14.03 10.94 16.36
N ALA A 174 15.31 10.82 15.97
CA ALA A 174 16.42 11.41 16.73
C ALA A 174 16.40 12.95 16.74
N SER A 175 15.70 13.58 15.80
CA SER A 175 15.68 15.04 15.62
C SER A 175 14.51 15.74 16.32
N HIS A 176 13.60 14.99 16.94
CA HIS A 176 12.33 15.49 17.49
C HIS A 176 12.06 15.08 18.94
N ILE A 177 13.05 14.49 19.62
CA ILE A 177 13.12 14.31 21.07
C ILE A 177 13.96 15.45 21.65
#